data_AF-A0A920VU78-F1
#
_entry.id   AF-A0A920VU78-F1
#
_cell.length_a   1.000
_cell.length_b   1.000
_cell.length_c   1.000
_cell.angle_alpha   90.00
_cell.angle_beta   90.00
_cell.angle_gamma   90.00
#
_symmetry.space_group_name_H-M   'P 1'
#
loop_
_entity.id
_entity.type
_entity.pdbx_description
1 polymer ?
#
loop_
_entity_poly.entity_id
_entity_poly.type
_entity_poly.pdbx_seq_one_letter_code
_entity_poly.pdbx_strand_id
1 'polypeptide(L)'
;MGLGLIGGSILKTIKELNIPLEVYGLDIDEEVTKKANNIGLINNINNQLKKIEEDCLIVFSVPSLSIERAFKLVEDSFNDEKVIFTDTFSSKSKLLEFLESNTKVGEKFIMSPPIAGSEKSGLAN
;
A
#
# COMPACT_ATOMS: atom_id res chain seq x y z
N MET A 1 -1.03 1.14 2.06
CA MET A 1 -2.26 1.63 1.41
C MET A 1 -3.18 0.46 1.11
N GLY A 2 -4.39 0.45 1.64
CA GLY A 2 -5.29 -0.71 1.62
C GLY A 2 -4.97 -1.68 2.74
N LEU A 3 -5.93 -1.89 3.64
CA LEU A 3 -5.83 -2.69 4.86
C LEU A 3 -6.69 -3.96 4.80
N GLY A 4 -7.11 -4.34 3.59
CA GLY A 4 -7.81 -5.60 3.31
C GLY A 4 -6.93 -6.84 3.47
N LEU A 5 -7.25 -7.92 2.75
CA LEU A 5 -6.59 -9.22 2.93
C LEU A 5 -5.06 -9.16 2.81
N ILE A 6 -4.55 -8.63 1.70
CA ILE A 6 -3.11 -8.60 1.41
C ILE A 6 -2.38 -7.61 2.34
N GLY A 7 -2.84 -6.36 2.39
CA GLY A 7 -2.21 -5.33 3.23
C GLY A 7 -2.26 -5.68 4.72
N GLY A 8 -3.39 -6.21 5.20
CA GLY A 8 -3.53 -6.70 6.56
C GLY A 8 -2.63 -7.91 6.86
N SER A 9 -2.40 -8.80 5.89
CA SER A 9 -1.45 -9.91 6.04
C SER A 9 -0.02 -9.41 6.19
N ILE A 10 0.39 -8.45 5.36
CA ILE A 10 1.73 -7.84 5.44
C ILE A 10 1.95 -7.20 6.82
N LEU A 11 0.99 -6.42 7.30
CA LEU A 11 1.05 -5.78 8.62
C LEU A 11 1.16 -6.79 9.77
N LYS A 12 0.40 -7.89 9.70
CA LYS A 12 0.49 -8.97 10.69
C LYS A 12 1.87 -9.60 10.71
N THR A 13 2.42 -9.92 9.54
CA THR A 13 3.78 -10.47 9.44
C THR A 13 4.82 -9.50 9.98
N ILE A 14 4.74 -8.20 9.66
CA ILE A 14 5.66 -7.18 10.22
C ILE A 14 5.59 -7.17 11.75
N LYS A 15 4.38 -7.19 12.32
CA LYS A 15 4.16 -7.25 13.76
C LYS A 15 4.74 -8.53 14.40
N GLU A 16 4.54 -9.68 13.75
CA GLU A 16 5.08 -10.97 14.20
C GLU A 16 6.61 -11.02 14.17
N LEU A 17 7.23 -10.40 13.17
CA LEU A 17 8.68 -10.29 13.06
C LEU A 17 9.30 -9.36 14.12
N ASN A 18 8.47 -8.59 14.84
CA ASN A 18 8.88 -7.67 15.91
C ASN A 18 10.01 -6.71 15.50
N ILE A 19 9.95 -6.23 14.25
CA ILE A 19 10.90 -5.27 13.70
C ILE A 19 10.51 -3.89 14.24
N PRO A 20 11.47 -3.08 14.73
CA PRO A 20 11.19 -1.73 15.25
C PRO A 20 10.93 -0.74 14.10
N LEU A 21 9.76 -0.87 13.45
CA LEU A 21 9.27 0.05 12.43
C LEU A 21 8.06 0.82 12.95
N GLU A 22 7.99 2.10 12.60
CA GLU A 22 6.75 2.86 12.70
C GLU A 22 5.85 2.47 11.52
N VAL A 23 4.67 1.94 11.82
CA VAL A 23 3.80 1.34 10.78
C VAL A 23 2.52 2.14 10.68
N TYR A 24 2.23 2.62 9.47
CA TYR A 24 1.03 3.40 9.18
C TYR A 24 0.15 2.67 8.18
N GLY A 25 -1.17 2.87 8.28
CA GLY A 25 -2.14 2.24 7.42
C GLY A 25 -3.27 3.17 7.03
N LEU A 26 -3.55 3.27 5.74
CA LEU A 26 -4.65 4.06 5.20
C LEU A 26 -5.56 3.16 4.37
N ASP A 27 -6.87 3.30 4.57
CA ASP A 27 -7.90 2.61 3.80
C ASP A 27 -9.01 3.60 3.41
N ILE A 28 -9.74 3.33 2.33
CA ILE A 28 -10.88 4.17 1.92
C ILE A 28 -12.00 4.15 2.96
N ASP A 29 -12.11 3.05 3.71
CA ASP A 29 -13.01 2.91 4.85
C ASP A 29 -12.25 3.21 6.15
N GLU A 30 -12.53 4.37 6.76
CA GLU A 30 -11.86 4.81 7.98
C GLU A 30 -12.11 3.88 9.18
N GLU A 31 -13.22 3.13 9.19
CA GLU A 31 -13.46 2.14 10.26
C GLU A 31 -12.48 0.97 10.16
N VAL A 32 -11.97 0.65 8.97
CA VAL A 32 -10.90 -0.35 8.80
C VAL A 32 -9.59 0.18 9.37
N THR A 33 -9.23 1.43 9.11
CA THR A 33 -8.04 2.09 9.70
C THR A 33 -8.13 2.08 11.23
N LYS A 34 -9.27 2.50 11.78
CA LYS A 34 -9.52 2.50 13.23
C LYS A 34 -9.44 1.10 13.83
N LYS A 35 -10.01 0.10 13.16
CA LYS A 35 -9.91 -1.30 13.60
C LYS A 35 -8.47 -1.80 13.61
N ALA A 36 -7.69 -1.51 12.57
CA ALA A 36 -6.28 -1.89 12.48
C ALA A 36 -5.45 -1.26 13.60
N ASN A 37 -5.73 0.00 13.95
CA ASN A 37 -5.12 0.67 15.10
C ASN A 37 -5.50 0.02 16.43
N ASN A 38 -6.78 -0.27 16.64
CA ASN A 38 -7.27 -0.89 17.89
C ASN A 38 -6.63 -2.26 18.18
N ILE A 39 -6.29 -3.03 17.14
CA ILE A 39 -5.58 -4.31 17.27
C ILE A 39 -4.05 -4.15 17.25
N GLY A 40 -3.56 -2.91 17.22
CA GLY A 40 -2.16 -2.52 17.24
C GLY A 40 -1.37 -2.96 16.02
N LEU A 41 -1.97 -3.02 14.83
CA LEU A 41 -1.25 -3.28 13.58
C LEU A 41 -0.61 -2.01 12.99
N ILE A 42 -1.15 -0.83 13.32
CA ILE A 42 -0.72 0.47 12.81
C ILE A 42 -0.77 1.53 13.90
N ASN A 43 0.01 2.59 13.74
CA ASN A 43 0.21 3.66 14.71
C ASN A 43 -0.82 4.79 14.56
N ASN A 44 -1.38 5.02 13.37
CA ASN A 44 -2.40 6.05 13.12
C ASN A 44 -3.83 5.55 13.38
N ILE A 45 -4.70 6.44 13.85
CA ILE A 45 -6.12 6.15 14.18
C ILE A 45 -7.10 6.44 13.03
N ASN A 46 -6.71 7.31 12.10
CA ASN A 46 -7.50 7.75 10.96
C ASN A 46 -6.58 7.99 9.75
N ASN A 47 -7.14 8.48 8.64
CA ASN A 47 -6.38 8.70 7.41
C ASN A 47 -5.55 9.99 7.39
N GLN A 48 -5.53 10.77 8.49
CA GLN A 48 -4.74 11.99 8.58
C GLN A 48 -3.35 11.65 9.12
N LEU A 49 -2.37 11.62 8.22
CA LEU A 49 -0.97 11.47 8.60
C LEU A 49 -0.31 12.84 8.72
N LYS A 50 0.60 12.96 9.67
CA LYS A 50 1.61 14.02 9.62
C LYS A 50 2.63 13.65 8.55
N LYS A 51 3.29 14.65 7.99
CA LYS A 51 4.40 14.42 7.06
C LYS A 51 5.49 13.59 7.72
N ILE A 52 5.85 12.49 7.09
CA ILE A 52 6.93 11.58 7.49
C ILE A 52 8.22 12.12 6.87
N GLU A 53 9.19 12.48 7.73
CA GLU A 53 10.46 13.09 7.33
C GLU A 53 11.61 12.07 7.28
N GLU A 54 11.36 10.86 7.75
CA GLU A 54 12.24 9.69 7.74
C GLU A 54 12.12 8.89 6.42
N ASP A 55 13.01 7.92 6.25
CA ASP A 55 12.94 6.97 5.13
C ASP A 55 11.66 6.13 5.22
N CYS A 56 10.90 6.09 4.13
CA CYS A 56 9.57 5.49 4.10
C CYS A 56 9.40 4.54 2.92
N LEU A 57 8.76 3.39 3.18
CA LEU A 57 8.28 2.46 2.16
C LEU A 57 6.74 2.52 2.13
N ILE A 58 6.19 2.89 0.97
CA ILE A 58 4.74 2.90 0.75
C ILE A 58 4.36 1.68 -0.09
N VAL A 59 3.57 0.79 0.51
CA VAL A 59 3.06 -0.42 -0.15
C VAL A 59 1.61 -0.22 -0.58
N PHE A 60 1.33 -0.33 -1.87
CA PHE A 60 -0.02 -0.29 -2.44
C PHE A 60 -0.65 -1.68 -2.53
N SER A 61 -1.60 -1.94 -1.64
CA SER A 61 -2.42 -3.16 -1.57
C SER A 61 -3.91 -2.90 -1.80
N VAL A 62 -4.22 -1.83 -2.52
CA VAL A 62 -5.56 -1.52 -3.03
C VAL A 62 -5.84 -2.30 -4.32
N PRO A 63 -7.09 -2.37 -4.83
CA PRO A 63 -7.33 -2.79 -6.21
C PRO A 63 -6.50 -1.94 -7.19
N SER A 64 -5.91 -2.56 -8.22
CA SER A 64 -4.99 -1.85 -9.14
C SER A 64 -5.62 -0.65 -9.84
N LEU A 65 -6.93 -0.71 -10.10
CA LEU A 65 -7.70 0.41 -10.68
C LEU A 65 -7.83 1.62 -9.74
N SER A 66 -7.46 1.48 -8.46
CA SER A 66 -7.59 2.51 -7.43
C SER A 66 -6.27 3.18 -7.06
N ILE A 67 -5.18 2.90 -7.78
CA ILE A 67 -3.84 3.44 -7.49
C ILE A 67 -3.83 4.98 -7.40
N GLU A 68 -4.42 5.68 -8.36
CA GLU A 68 -4.48 7.15 -8.35
C GLU A 68 -5.16 7.70 -7.10
N ARG A 69 -6.32 7.12 -6.74
CA ARG A 69 -7.06 7.54 -5.54
C ARG A 69 -6.27 7.23 -4.26
N ALA A 70 -5.59 6.08 -4.22
CA ALA A 70 -4.76 5.72 -3.09
C ALA A 70 -3.54 6.66 -2.97
N PHE A 71 -2.89 6.99 -4.08
CA PHE A 71 -1.76 7.92 -4.09
C PHE A 71 -2.17 9.30 -3.54
N LYS A 72 -3.31 9.84 -3.99
CA LYS A 72 -3.84 11.12 -3.47
C LYS A 72 -4.08 11.15 -1.97
N LEU A 73 -4.35 10.00 -1.34
CA LEU A 73 -4.53 9.95 0.13
C LEU A 73 -3.21 10.10 0.89
N VAL A 74 -2.06 9.90 0.24
CA VAL A 74 -0.76 9.85 0.90
C VAL A 74 0.26 10.83 0.32
N GLU A 75 -0.03 11.48 -0.81
CA GLU A 75 0.91 12.34 -1.55
C GLU A 75 1.52 13.47 -0.70
N ASP A 76 0.78 14.01 0.27
CA ASP A 76 1.26 15.08 1.15
C ASP A 76 1.93 14.56 2.45
N SER A 77 2.01 13.24 2.62
CA SER A 77 2.40 12.60 3.89
C SER A 77 3.84 12.10 3.94
N PHE A 78 4.64 12.28 2.89
CA PHE A 78 6.02 11.81 2.84
C PHE A 78 6.99 12.87 2.30
N ASN A 79 8.28 12.66 2.54
CA ASN A 79 9.35 13.41 1.92
C ASN A 79 9.74 12.77 0.58
N ASP A 80 9.61 13.51 -0.52
CA ASP A 80 9.88 13.02 -1.87
C ASP A 80 11.26 12.35 -2.00
N GLU A 81 12.28 12.86 -1.32
CA GLU A 81 13.65 12.36 -1.44
C GLU A 81 13.93 11.10 -0.63
N LYS A 82 12.98 10.67 0.22
CA LYS A 82 13.14 9.58 1.18
C LYS A 82 12.07 8.50 1.07
N VAL A 83 11.37 8.45 -0.05
CA VAL A 83 10.27 7.50 -0.27
C VAL A 83 10.60 6.49 -1.37
N ILE A 84 10.25 5.24 -1.11
CA ILE A 84 10.17 4.19 -2.13
C ILE A 84 8.73 3.67 -2.15
N PHE A 85 8.23 3.38 -3.34
CA PHE A 85 6.90 2.84 -3.55
C PHE A 85 6.98 1.40 -4.05
N THR A 86 6.02 0.57 -3.65
CA THR A 86 5.82 -0.76 -4.23
C THR A 86 4.34 -1.12 -4.19
N ASP A 87 3.96 -2.20 -4.86
CA ASP A 87 2.56 -2.62 -4.99
C ASP A 87 2.39 -4.13 -4.78
N THR A 88 1.15 -4.58 -4.69
CA THR A 88 0.79 -6.00 -4.67
C THR A 88 -0.19 -6.36 -5.78
N PHE A 89 -0.14 -5.67 -6.93
CA PHE A 89 -1.11 -5.80 -8.00
C PHE A 89 -0.83 -7.01 -8.88
N SER A 90 -1.89 -7.75 -9.21
CA SER A 90 -1.86 -8.84 -10.18
C SER A 90 -1.81 -8.35 -11.63
N SER A 91 -2.33 -7.14 -11.91
CA SER A 91 -2.27 -6.49 -13.22
C SER A 91 -1.60 -5.12 -13.10
N LYS A 92 -0.67 -4.85 -14.02
CA LYS A 92 0.19 -3.66 -14.01
C LYS A 92 -0.26 -2.56 -14.96
N SER A 93 -1.23 -2.81 -15.85
CA SER A 93 -1.61 -1.83 -16.89
C SER A 93 -1.97 -0.46 -16.34
N LYS A 94 -2.81 -0.40 -15.29
CA LYS A 94 -3.16 0.87 -14.64
C LYS A 94 -2.05 1.47 -13.81
N LEU A 95 -1.18 0.64 -13.22
CA LEU A 95 0.01 1.15 -12.55
C LEU A 95 0.95 1.82 -13.56
N LEU A 96 1.21 1.20 -14.71
CA LEU A 96 2.07 1.74 -15.74
C LEU A 96 1.56 3.09 -16.27
N GLU A 97 0.26 3.18 -16.60
CA GLU A 97 -0.38 4.44 -17.02
C GLU A 97 -0.23 5.55 -15.96
N PHE A 98 -0.41 5.18 -14.69
CA PHE A 98 -0.20 6.10 -13.56
C PHE A 98 1.27 6.57 -13.48
N LEU A 99 2.24 5.65 -13.58
CA LEU A 99 3.67 5.99 -13.49
C LEU A 99 4.18 6.79 -14.69
N GLU A 100 3.65 6.53 -15.89
CA GLU A 100 3.94 7.34 -17.10
C GLU A 100 3.47 8.78 -16.92
N SER A 101 2.32 8.98 -16.25
CA SER A 101 1.78 10.30 -15.92
C SER A 101 2.45 10.96 -14.71
N ASN A 102 3.17 10.17 -13.88
CA ASN A 102 3.78 10.61 -12.63
C ASN A 102 5.26 10.17 -12.57
N THR A 103 6.07 10.68 -13.50
CA THR A 103 7.44 10.20 -13.73
C THR A 103 8.33 10.21 -12.49
N LYS A 104 8.22 11.23 -11.64
CA LYS A 104 8.95 11.30 -10.35
C LYS A 104 8.60 10.15 -9.39
N VAL A 105 7.34 9.72 -9.39
CA VAL A 105 6.90 8.55 -8.62
C VAL A 105 7.45 7.28 -9.28
N GLY A 106 7.40 7.22 -10.62
CA GLY A 106 7.96 6.13 -11.43
C GLY A 106 9.43 5.84 -11.15
N GLU A 107 10.27 6.87 -11.01
CA GLU A 107 11.70 6.74 -10.67
C GLU A 107 11.95 6.07 -9.31
N LYS A 108 10.96 6.10 -8.41
CA LYS A 108 11.03 5.61 -7.03
C LYS A 108 10.13 4.38 -6.81
N PHE A 109 9.56 3.82 -7.88
CA PHE A 109 8.61 2.71 -7.80
C PHE A 109 9.25 1.37 -8.13
N ILE A 110 9.23 0.45 -7.16
CA ILE A 110 9.65 -0.94 -7.34
C ILE A 110 8.40 -1.80 -7.51
N MET A 111 8.09 -2.20 -8.74
CA MET A 111 6.93 -3.05 -9.02
C MET A 111 7.16 -4.46 -8.49
N SER A 112 6.15 -5.02 -7.80
CA SER A 112 6.18 -6.45 -7.47
C SER A 112 5.99 -7.32 -8.73
N PRO A 113 6.48 -8.57 -8.74
CA PRO A 113 6.07 -9.52 -9.77
C PRO A 113 4.54 -9.72 -9.71
N PRO A 114 3.86 -9.84 -10.85
CA PRO A 114 2.44 -10.20 -10.87
C PRO A 114 2.22 -11.47 -10.05
N ILE A 115 1.52 -11.34 -8.92
CA ILE A 115 1.08 -12.52 -8.16
C ILE A 115 -0.11 -13.09 -8.93
N ALA A 116 0.17 -14.04 -9.81
CA ALA A 116 -0.87 -14.87 -10.41
C ALA A 116 -1.50 -15.70 -9.29
N GLY A 117 -2.68 -15.28 -8.81
CA GLY A 117 -3.45 -16.07 -7.86
C GLY A 117 -3.79 -17.44 -8.44
N SER A 118 -3.81 -18.47 -7.59
CA SER A 118 -4.23 -19.84 -7.92
C SER A 118 -5.75 -19.97 -8.06
N GLU A 119 -6.44 -18.94 -8.55
CA GLU A 119 -7.84 -19.09 -8.92
C GLU A 119 -7.87 -20.04 -10.11
N LYS A 120 -8.30 -21.28 -9.85
CA LYS A 120 -8.49 -22.29 -10.89
C LYS A 120 -9.27 -21.66 -12.03
N SER A 121 -8.61 -21.49 -13.18
CA SER A 121 -9.25 -21.10 -14.42
C SER A 121 -9.02 -22.20 -15.45
N GLY A 122 -10.11 -22.71 -16.00
CA GLY A 122 -10.15 -23.81 -16.95
C GLY A 122 -11.59 -24.32 -17.14
N LEU A 123 -11.91 -24.80 -18.34
CA LEU A 123 -13.20 -25.36 -18.77
C LEU A 123 -13.53 -26.74 -18.16
N ALA A 124 -12.91 -27.10 -17.04
CA ALA A 124 -13.10 -28.39 -16.37
C ALA A 124 -13.60 -28.15 -14.94
N ASN A 125 -14.88 -27.80 -14.84
CA ASN A 125 -15.74 -28.22 -13.74
C ASN A 125 -16.61 -29.36 -14.25
#